data_AF-A0A0L0G4A4-F1
#
_entry.id   AF-A0A0L0G4A4-F1
#
_cell.length_a   1.000
_cell.length_b   1.000
_cell.length_c   1.000
_cell.angle_alpha   90.00
_cell.angle_beta   90.00
_cell.angle_gamma   90.00
#
_symmetry.space_group_name_H-M   'P 1'
#
loop_
_entity.id
_entity.type
_entity.pdbx_description
1 polymer ?
#
loop_
_entity_poly.entity_id
_entity_poly.type
_entity_poly.pdbx_seq_one_letter_code
_entity_poly.pdbx_strand_id
1 'polypeptide(L)'
;MKVTDILITLCILCSCICGVVANFEPTANDGNNADQQKRYVTWRINPGEGMNLRKDVLLRMVSISKHFKHRWTLVLPPLRYVPHWNESPHISQVTEEGDRKKDNDRQIVRFVRWEDLIDLSLLQRFVDIISYEQFLEENGPDISVGVNI
;
A
#
# COMPACT_ATOMS: atom_id res chain seq x y z
N MET A 1 13.75 -41.85 35.02
CA MET A 1 13.60 -40.96 33.84
C MET A 1 13.92 -39.55 34.32
N LYS A 2 14.97 -38.93 33.76
CA LYS A 2 15.45 -37.63 34.25
C LYS A 2 14.61 -36.53 33.59
N VAL A 3 14.24 -35.51 34.37
CA VAL A 3 13.38 -34.39 33.94
C VAL A 3 13.95 -33.64 32.72
N THR A 4 15.26 -33.76 32.50
CA THR A 4 15.99 -33.25 31.33
C THR A 4 15.57 -33.90 30.01
N ASP A 5 15.15 -35.17 30.01
CA ASP A 5 14.83 -35.90 28.79
C ASP A 5 13.46 -35.51 28.21
N ILE A 6 12.53 -35.07 29.10
CA ILE A 6 11.20 -34.58 28.73
C ILE A 6 11.28 -33.18 28.10
N LEU A 7 12.16 -32.31 28.61
CA LEU A 7 12.35 -30.96 28.08
C LEU A 7 13.00 -30.96 26.68
N ILE A 8 13.92 -31.88 26.42
CA ILE A 8 14.57 -32.01 25.10
C ILE A 8 13.57 -32.52 24.06
N THR A 9 12.67 -33.43 24.45
CA THR A 9 11.66 -34.00 23.56
C THR A 9 10.54 -32.98 23.25
N LEU A 10 10.19 -32.10 24.20
CA LEU A 10 9.24 -31.00 23.99
C LEU A 10 9.82 -29.91 23.05
N CYS A 11 11.13 -29.66 23.13
CA CYS A 11 11.82 -28.71 22.24
C CYS A 11 11.90 -29.20 20.78
N ILE A 12 12.15 -30.50 20.57
CA ILE A 12 12.28 -31.08 19.22
C ILE A 12 10.91 -31.14 18.52
N LEU A 13 9.82 -31.33 19.26
CA LEU A 13 8.46 -31.26 18.70
C LEU A 13 8.04 -29.82 18.35
N CYS A 14 8.61 -28.80 18.99
CA CYS A 14 8.33 -27.39 18.69
C CYS A 14 8.99 -26.94 17.37
N SER A 15 10.11 -27.54 16.97
CA SER A 15 10.80 -27.22 15.71
C SER A 15 10.14 -27.80 14.45
N CYS A 16 9.17 -28.72 14.57
CA CYS A 16 8.61 -29.42 13.41
C CYS A 16 7.35 -28.77 12.79
N ILE A 17 6.83 -27.67 13.35
CA ILE A 17 5.67 -26.94 12.80
C ILE A 17 6.08 -25.62 12.10
N CYS A 18 7.36 -25.24 12.12
CA CYS A 18 7.84 -24.00 11.48
C CYS A 18 8.36 -24.21 10.04
N GLY A 19 8.20 -25.41 9.47
CA GLY A 19 8.65 -25.73 8.13
C GLY A 19 7.71 -25.25 7.04
N VAL A 20 7.57 -23.93 6.86
CA VAL A 20 7.51 -23.18 5.57
C VAL A 20 7.60 -21.70 5.95
N VAL A 21 8.79 -21.23 6.32
CA VAL A 21 9.11 -19.81 6.20
C VAL A 21 10.07 -19.73 5.01
N ALA A 22 9.56 -19.26 3.88
CA ALA A 22 10.42 -18.91 2.75
C ALA A 22 11.38 -17.84 3.25
N ASN A 23 12.66 -18.21 3.41
CA ASN A 23 13.72 -17.28 3.71
C ASN A 23 13.85 -16.33 2.51
N PHE A 24 13.26 -15.15 2.60
CA PHE A 24 13.69 -14.01 1.80
C PHE A 24 14.94 -13.48 2.50
N GLU A 25 16.12 -13.81 1.98
CA GLU A 25 17.37 -13.20 2.45
C GLU A 25 17.30 -11.69 2.21
N PRO A 26 17.31 -10.85 3.25
CA PRO A 26 17.60 -9.45 3.05
C PRO A 26 19.10 -9.37 2.76
N THR A 27 19.47 -8.88 1.58
CA THR A 27 20.86 -8.56 1.27
C THR A 27 21.40 -7.66 2.37
N ALA A 28 22.40 -8.16 3.08
CA ALA A 28 23.06 -7.47 4.17
C ALA A 28 23.60 -6.12 3.68
N ASN A 29 23.15 -5.03 4.30
CA ASN A 29 23.99 -3.87 4.54
C ASN A 29 23.56 -3.16 5.83
N ASP A 30 24.56 -2.97 6.68
CA ASP A 30 24.66 -2.10 7.86
C ASP A 30 23.69 -2.33 9.04
N GLY A 31 24.19 -3.13 9.98
CA GLY A 31 23.76 -3.06 11.38
C GLY A 31 24.02 -1.66 11.93
N ASN A 32 22.93 -0.92 12.19
CA ASN A 32 22.74 0.12 13.21
C ASN A 32 21.49 1.01 12.97
N ASN A 33 20.65 0.75 11.95
CA ASN A 33 19.47 1.59 11.62
C ASN A 33 18.11 0.84 11.60
N ALA A 34 17.95 -0.25 12.35
CA ALA A 34 16.68 -0.99 12.40
C ALA A 34 15.50 -0.16 12.97
N ASP A 35 15.79 0.94 13.69
CA ASP A 35 14.80 1.82 14.32
C ASP A 35 14.26 2.94 13.41
N GLN A 36 14.75 3.05 12.16
CA GLN A 36 14.33 4.09 11.20
C GLN A 36 13.85 3.56 9.85
N GLN A 37 13.53 2.27 9.74
CA GLN A 37 12.92 1.78 8.51
C GLN A 37 11.50 2.34 8.37
N LYS A 38 11.33 3.31 7.45
CA LYS A 38 10.01 3.85 7.08
C LYS A 38 9.11 2.69 6.63
N ARG A 39 7.89 2.65 7.17
CA ARG A 39 6.89 1.62 6.83
C ARG A 39 5.75 2.27 6.09
N TYR A 40 5.32 1.65 5.01
CA TYR A 40 4.28 2.18 4.14
C TYR A 40 3.07 1.25 4.14
N VAL A 41 1.87 1.83 4.16
CA VAL A 41 0.61 1.10 3.91
C VAL A 41 0.09 1.52 2.56
N THR A 42 0.05 0.58 1.62
CA THR A 42 -0.66 0.72 0.35
C THR A 42 -2.01 0.01 0.44
N TRP A 43 -2.98 0.48 -0.33
CA TRP A 43 -4.32 -0.09 -0.38
C TRP A 43 -4.88 0.10 -1.79
N ARG A 44 -5.96 -0.62 -2.11
CA ARG A 44 -6.60 -0.55 -3.42
C ARG A 44 -8.09 -0.29 -3.28
N ILE A 45 -8.65 0.32 -4.31
CA ILE A 45 -10.09 0.53 -4.47
C ILE A 45 -10.49 -0.24 -5.72
N ASN A 46 -11.63 -0.93 -5.65
CA ASN A 46 -12.25 -1.50 -6.83
C ASN A 46 -12.53 -0.40 -7.87
N PRO A 47 -12.06 -0.53 -9.13
CA PRO A 47 -12.20 0.53 -10.15
C PRO A 47 -13.65 0.84 -10.52
N GLY A 48 -14.59 -0.08 -10.29
CA GLY A 48 -16.01 0.14 -10.53
C GLY A 48 -16.70 1.06 -9.52
N GLU A 49 -16.04 1.40 -8.41
CA GLU A 49 -16.65 2.18 -7.34
C GLU A 49 -16.70 3.68 -7.65
N GLY A 50 -17.83 4.30 -7.28
CA GLY A 50 -18.06 5.74 -7.40
C GLY A 50 -17.25 6.58 -6.41
N MET A 51 -17.09 7.87 -6.71
CA MET A 51 -16.17 8.75 -5.98
C MET A 51 -16.48 8.89 -4.49
N ASN A 52 -17.76 8.95 -4.10
CA ASN A 52 -18.15 9.06 -2.69
C ASN A 52 -17.69 7.86 -1.87
N LEU A 53 -17.79 6.65 -2.42
CA LEU A 53 -17.31 5.45 -1.73
C LEU A 53 -15.79 5.50 -1.59
N ARG A 54 -15.07 6.03 -2.58
CA ARG A 54 -13.60 6.20 -2.50
C ARG A 54 -13.19 7.16 -1.37
N LYS A 55 -13.93 8.25 -1.20
CA LYS A 55 -13.73 9.20 -0.08
C LYS A 55 -14.01 8.55 1.28
N ASP A 56 -15.07 7.75 1.37
CA ASP A 56 -15.39 6.98 2.58
C ASP A 56 -14.28 5.97 2.91
N VAL A 57 -13.79 5.21 1.92
CA VAL A 57 -12.68 4.27 2.13
C VAL A 57 -11.42 5.02 2.57
N LEU A 58 -11.10 6.18 1.99
CA LEU A 58 -9.96 7.00 2.44
C LEU A 58 -10.07 7.33 3.93
N LEU A 59 -11.23 7.84 4.38
CA LEU A 59 -11.43 8.18 5.78
C LEU A 59 -11.32 6.95 6.70
N ARG A 60 -11.82 5.79 6.25
CA ARG A 60 -11.62 4.53 6.97
C ARG A 60 -10.16 4.13 7.06
N MET A 61 -9.41 4.26 5.97
CA MET A 61 -7.97 3.96 5.96
C MET A 61 -7.21 4.91 6.89
N VAL A 62 -7.51 6.21 6.88
CA VAL A 62 -6.94 7.18 7.83
C VAL A 62 -7.28 6.79 9.26
N SER A 63 -8.53 6.39 9.54
CA SER A 63 -8.94 5.95 10.88
C SER A 63 -8.23 4.68 11.33
N ILE A 64 -8.05 3.70 10.44
CA ILE A 64 -7.30 2.48 10.72
C ILE A 64 -5.82 2.83 10.99
N SER A 65 -5.22 3.70 10.19
CA SER A 65 -3.82 4.08 10.34
C SER A 65 -3.49 4.72 11.68
N LYS A 66 -4.44 5.42 12.30
CA LYS A 66 -4.29 5.95 13.66
C LYS A 66 -4.06 4.87 14.74
N HIS A 67 -4.46 3.64 14.47
CA HIS A 67 -4.37 2.54 15.43
C HIS A 67 -3.11 1.68 15.26
N PHE A 68 -2.25 1.98 14.27
CA PHE A 68 -0.98 1.27 14.15
C PHE A 68 -0.04 1.63 15.30
N LYS A 69 0.59 0.61 15.91
CA LYS A 69 1.52 0.79 17.04
C LYS A 69 2.79 1.59 16.68
N HIS A 70 3.14 1.61 15.39
CA HIS A 70 4.28 2.35 14.86
C HIS A 70 3.77 3.44 13.91
N ARG A 71 4.59 4.43 13.59
CA ARG A 71 4.27 5.40 12.53
C ARG A 71 4.41 4.73 11.17
N TRP A 72 3.28 4.46 10.53
CA TRP A 72 3.25 4.02 9.14
C TRP A 72 2.75 5.18 8.27
N THR A 73 3.39 5.34 7.12
CA THR A 73 2.98 6.31 6.10
C THR A 73 1.91 5.68 5.21
N LEU A 74 0.74 6.31 5.15
CA LEU A 74 -0.35 5.90 4.27
C LEU A 74 -0.08 6.41 2.85
N VAL A 75 0.00 5.49 1.90
CA VAL A 75 0.18 5.80 0.48
C VAL A 75 -1.19 5.91 -0.17
N LEU A 76 -1.45 7.05 -0.82
CA LEU A 76 -2.70 7.28 -1.54
C LEU A 76 -2.64 6.58 -2.91
N PRO A 77 -3.58 5.67 -3.23
CA PRO A 77 -3.57 4.97 -4.50
C PRO A 77 -3.93 5.93 -5.65
N PRO A 78 -3.46 5.67 -6.88
CA PRO A 78 -3.85 6.47 -8.03
C PRO A 78 -5.36 6.39 -8.25
N LEU A 79 -6.03 7.53 -8.37
CA LEU A 79 -7.48 7.58 -8.57
C LEU A 79 -7.81 7.53 -10.06
N ARG A 80 -8.35 6.39 -10.49
CA ARG A 80 -8.89 6.27 -11.84
C ARG A 80 -10.16 7.11 -12.01
N TYR A 81 -10.32 7.72 -13.18
CA TYR A 81 -11.53 8.41 -13.60
C TYR A 81 -12.74 7.49 -13.54
N VAL A 82 -13.81 8.00 -12.91
CA VAL A 82 -15.16 7.45 -12.99
C VAL A 82 -15.95 8.27 -14.03
N PRO A 83 -16.83 7.67 -14.84
CA PRO A 83 -17.75 8.45 -15.68
C PRO A 83 -18.81 9.15 -14.80
N HIS A 84 -19.28 10.35 -15.19
CA HIS A 84 -20.39 11.14 -14.57
C HIS A 84 -20.10 11.98 -13.30
N TRP A 85 -18.87 12.05 -12.79
CA TRP A 85 -18.55 12.89 -11.61
C TRP A 85 -17.70 14.14 -11.94
N ASN A 86 -17.32 14.33 -13.22
CA ASN A 86 -16.51 15.46 -13.70
C ASN A 86 -17.23 16.24 -14.81
N GLU A 87 -17.99 17.25 -14.40
CA GLU A 87 -18.22 18.45 -15.22
C GLU A 87 -17.57 19.69 -14.58
N SER A 88 -16.86 19.52 -13.45
CA SER A 88 -16.30 20.64 -12.68
C SER A 88 -14.94 21.08 -13.26
N PRO A 89 -14.74 22.40 -13.51
CA PRO A 89 -13.55 22.93 -14.20
C PRO A 89 -12.24 22.86 -13.41
N HIS A 90 -12.27 22.44 -12.14
CA HIS A 90 -11.11 22.46 -11.25
C HIS A 90 -10.41 21.10 -11.08
N ILE A 91 -10.87 20.05 -11.78
CA ILE A 91 -10.30 18.70 -11.62
C ILE A 91 -9.30 18.42 -12.74
N SER A 92 -8.02 18.31 -12.37
CA SER A 92 -6.93 18.02 -13.29
C SER A 92 -7.00 16.55 -13.69
N GLN A 93 -7.20 16.29 -14.99
CA GLN A 93 -7.16 14.93 -15.53
C GLN A 93 -5.77 14.66 -16.11
N VAL A 94 -5.05 13.73 -15.48
CA VAL A 94 -3.80 13.20 -16.05
C VAL A 94 -4.19 12.04 -16.98
N THR A 95 -3.73 12.08 -18.22
CA THR A 95 -4.01 11.01 -19.18
C THR A 95 -2.76 10.15 -19.33
N GLU A 96 -2.87 8.86 -19.03
CA GLU A 96 -1.80 7.90 -19.30
C GLU A 96 -2.29 6.88 -20.35
N GLU A 97 -1.42 6.59 -21.31
CA GLU A 97 -1.65 5.55 -22.30
C GLU A 97 -1.33 4.19 -21.65
N GLY A 98 -2.37 3.38 -21.40
CA GLY A 98 -2.18 2.08 -20.75
C GLY A 98 -1.64 1.02 -21.71
N ASP A 99 -0.77 0.13 -21.21
CA ASP A 99 -0.11 -0.93 -21.99
C ASP A 99 -1.02 -2.06 -22.51
N ARG A 100 -2.32 -2.05 -22.18
CA ARG A 100 -3.24 -3.10 -22.67
C ARG A 100 -3.62 -2.87 -24.13
N LYS A 101 -2.83 -3.44 -25.03
CA LYS A 101 -3.26 -3.84 -26.39
C LYS A 101 -4.16 -5.07 -26.28
N LYS A 102 -5.44 -4.90 -25.98
CA LYS A 102 -6.45 -5.91 -26.27
C LYS A 102 -7.38 -5.32 -27.31
N ASP A 103 -7.24 -5.78 -28.56
CA ASP A 103 -8.09 -5.49 -29.71
C ASP A 103 -8.40 -4.01 -29.99
N ASN A 104 -7.49 -3.30 -30.67
CA ASN A 104 -7.67 -1.98 -31.33
C ASN A 104 -8.26 -0.81 -30.53
N ASP A 105 -8.72 -0.99 -29.30
CA ASP A 105 -9.31 0.04 -28.46
C ASP A 105 -8.26 0.47 -27.43
N ARG A 106 -7.57 1.58 -27.72
CA ARG A 106 -6.62 2.17 -26.77
C ARG A 106 -7.41 2.66 -25.57
N GLN A 107 -7.30 1.95 -24.45
CA GLN A 107 -7.93 2.40 -23.23
C GLN A 107 -7.15 3.59 -22.67
N ILE A 108 -7.58 4.80 -23.02
CA ILE A 108 -7.10 6.04 -22.41
C ILE A 108 -7.54 6.01 -20.94
N VAL A 109 -6.58 5.83 -20.03
CA VAL A 109 -6.87 5.87 -18.59
C VAL A 109 -6.64 7.29 -18.12
N ARG A 110 -7.72 7.92 -17.65
CA ARG A 110 -7.65 9.23 -16.99
C ARG A 110 -7.50 9.00 -15.50
N PHE A 111 -6.58 9.73 -14.88
CA PHE A 111 -6.35 9.78 -13.45
C PHE A 111 -6.70 11.16 -12.90
N VAL A 112 -7.08 11.19 -11.63
CA VAL A 112 -7.32 12.44 -10.90
C VAL A 112 -6.43 12.46 -9.67
N ARG A 113 -5.96 13.66 -9.31
CA ARG A 113 -5.15 13.88 -8.12
C ARG A 113 -6.04 13.92 -6.88
N TRP A 114 -5.57 13.40 -5.76
CA TRP A 114 -6.35 13.44 -4.51
C TRP A 114 -6.53 14.87 -3.99
N GLU A 115 -5.53 15.70 -4.22
CA GLU A 115 -5.45 17.12 -3.88
C GLU A 115 -6.58 17.92 -4.53
N ASP A 116 -7.04 17.51 -5.72
CA ASP A 116 -8.15 18.16 -6.42
C ASP A 116 -9.51 17.86 -5.75
N LEU A 117 -9.58 16.82 -4.89
CA LEU A 117 -10.82 16.32 -4.32
C LEU A 117 -10.97 16.61 -2.83
N ILE A 118 -9.85 16.65 -2.12
CA ILE A 118 -9.74 16.74 -0.67
C ILE A 118 -8.47 17.53 -0.33
N ASP A 119 -8.57 18.42 0.65
CA ASP A 119 -7.42 19.07 1.25
C ASP A 119 -6.62 18.06 2.08
N LEU A 120 -5.51 17.58 1.52
CA LEU A 120 -4.63 16.61 2.17
C LEU A 120 -3.94 17.18 3.42
N SER A 121 -3.74 18.51 3.51
CA SER A 121 -3.12 19.14 4.67
C SER A 121 -3.95 18.92 5.94
N LEU A 122 -5.28 18.79 5.82
CA LEU A 122 -6.15 18.45 6.95
C LEU A 122 -5.94 17.02 7.44
N LEU A 123 -5.69 16.08 6.53
CA LEU A 123 -5.47 14.67 6.87
C LEU A 123 -4.06 14.43 7.43
N GLN A 124 -3.07 15.16 6.92
CA GLN A 124 -1.68 15.10 7.37
C GLN A 124 -1.49 15.51 8.85
N ARG A 125 -2.45 16.25 9.43
CA ARG A 125 -2.47 16.53 10.89
C ARG A 125 -2.64 15.28 11.75
N PHE A 126 -3.10 14.18 11.16
CA PHE A 126 -3.47 12.97 11.87
C PHE A 126 -2.62 11.75 11.53
N VAL A 127 -2.23 11.62 10.25
CA VAL A 127 -1.51 10.46 9.72
C VAL A 127 -0.51 10.96 8.68
N ASP A 128 0.67 10.34 8.63
CA ASP A 128 1.64 10.61 7.57
C ASP A 128 1.09 10.08 6.24
N ILE A 129 0.93 10.96 5.25
CA ILE A 129 0.31 10.63 3.96
C ILE A 129 1.20 11.11 2.83
N ILE A 130 1.42 10.24 1.83
CA ILE A 130 2.14 10.55 0.59
C ILE A 130 1.36 10.06 -0.63
N SER A 131 1.61 10.68 -1.79
CA SER A 131 1.04 10.22 -3.06
C SER A 131 1.73 8.93 -3.53
N TYR A 132 1.07 8.18 -4.44
CA TYR A 132 1.67 6.99 -5.01
C TYR A 132 2.92 7.30 -5.83
N GLU A 133 2.91 8.42 -6.55
CA GLU A 133 4.03 8.88 -7.37
C GLU A 133 5.24 9.20 -6.50
N GLN A 134 5.06 9.93 -5.40
CA GLN A 134 6.12 10.20 -4.42
C GLN A 134 6.66 8.92 -3.80
N PHE A 135 5.77 7.97 -3.49
CA PHE A 135 6.18 6.67 -2.96
C PHE A 135 7.09 5.92 -3.95
N LEU A 136 6.76 5.93 -5.24
CA LEU A 136 7.59 5.33 -6.29
C LEU A 136 8.92 6.08 -6.48
N GLU A 137 8.94 7.41 -6.36
CA GLU A 137 10.19 8.20 -6.38
C GLU A 137 11.11 7.83 -5.21
N GLU A 138 10.54 7.63 -4.01
CA GLU A 138 11.31 7.26 -2.80
C GLU A 138 11.81 5.81 -2.82
N ASN A 139 11.04 4.86 -3.37
CA ASN A 139 11.30 3.42 -3.23
C ASN A 139 11.66 2.71 -4.54
N GLY A 140 11.57 3.40 -5.68
CA GLY A 140 11.76 2.83 -7.00
C GLY A 140 10.52 2.10 -7.54
N PRO A 141 10.48 1.85 -8.86
CA PRO A 141 9.35 1.16 -9.52
C PRO A 141 9.32 -0.35 -9.27
N ASP A 142 10.45 -0.95 -8.91
CA ASP A 142 10.60 -2.40 -8.75
C ASP A 142 10.28 -2.83 -7.30
N ILE A 143 9.03 -2.61 -6.93
CA ILE A 143 8.47 -3.08 -5.67
C ILE A 143 7.70 -4.37 -5.95
N SER A 144 8.15 -5.47 -5.36
CA SER A 144 7.39 -6.72 -5.30
C SER A 144 6.23 -6.56 -4.31
N VAL A 145 5.26 -5.70 -4.66
CA VAL A 145 3.95 -5.71 -4.04
C VAL A 145 3.44 -7.12 -4.30
N GLY A 146 3.21 -7.92 -3.26
CA GLY A 146 2.76 -9.31 -3.37
C GLY A 146 1.41 -9.40 -4.09
N VAL A 147 1.45 -9.31 -5.40
CA VAL A 147 0.33 -9.39 -6.32
C VAL A 147 0.48 -10.75 -7.01
N ASN A 148 -0.04 -11.79 -6.37
CA ASN A 148 -0.43 -12.96 -7.14
C ASN A 148 -1.68 -12.54 -7.93
N ILE A 149 -1.51 -12.34 -9.24
CA ILE A 149 -2.59 -12.14 -10.22
C ILE A 149 -3.21 -13.50 -10.51
#